data_AF-A0A0F5IS41-F1
#
_entry.id   AF-A0A0F5IS41-F1
#
_cell.length_a   1.000
_cell.length_b   1.000
_cell.length_c   1.000
_cell.angle_alpha   90.00
_cell.angle_beta   90.00
_cell.angle_gamma   90.00
#
_symmetry.space_group_name_H-M   'P 1'
#
loop_
_entity.id
_entity.type
_entity.pdbx_description
1 polymer ?
#
loop_
_entity_poly.entity_id
_entity_poly.type
_entity_poly.pdbx_seq_one_letter_code
_entity_poly.pdbx_strand_id
1 'polypeptide(L)'
;MTFDEIIEALYSEDKSLICDALNTGGHISDFGNHPEIDAIHTGFYCRVQTGTIFDAIYLIPKQMICYRNITISSFSKYYPLGFPLRYSPVEFNDLCYCDSVKDKWIQAYDMATGNFDIVSRKGIEMKDQSAESIILDNDLKVSSFSIWDGSIKKKDYPLYPVSIPELYKGQEFSPQRNFSRTYGCYENEPAYEKYRGTYAQDVEGCDDDFIDDVLGGEPEAYWNID
;
A
#
# COMPACT_ATOMS: atom_id res chain seq x y z
N MET A 1 -5.83 -8.89 9.34
CA MET A 1 -4.81 -8.44 10.30
C MET A 1 -5.27 -7.12 10.87
N THR A 2 -5.08 -6.89 12.16
CA THR A 2 -5.31 -5.58 12.80
C THR A 2 -4.19 -4.60 12.41
N PHE A 3 -4.37 -3.32 12.75
CA PHE A 3 -3.40 -2.28 12.39
C PHE A 3 -2.01 -2.54 12.99
N ASP A 4 -1.94 -2.97 14.25
CA ASP A 4 -0.70 -3.30 14.95
C ASP A 4 0.05 -4.47 14.31
N GLU A 5 -0.66 -5.56 13.96
CA GLU A 5 -0.10 -6.70 13.25
C GLU A 5 0.49 -6.28 11.90
N ILE A 6 -0.22 -5.42 11.16
CA ILE A 6 0.25 -4.88 9.87
C ILE A 6 1.49 -4.03 10.06
N ILE A 7 1.50 -3.07 11.00
CA ILE A 7 2.65 -2.20 11.21
C ILE A 7 3.85 -3.00 11.73
N GLU A 8 3.64 -4.00 12.59
CA GLU A 8 4.69 -4.91 13.02
C GLU A 8 5.31 -5.67 11.84
N ALA A 9 4.49 -6.19 10.93
CA ALA A 9 4.95 -6.90 9.75
C ALA A 9 5.69 -5.97 8.76
N LEU A 10 5.12 -4.81 8.43
CA LEU A 10 5.71 -3.86 7.47
C LEU A 10 7.05 -3.26 7.95
N TYR A 11 7.23 -3.13 9.26
CA TYR A 11 8.48 -2.65 9.87
C TYR A 11 9.43 -3.78 10.27
N SER A 12 9.11 -5.02 9.90
CA SER A 12 10.01 -6.16 10.05
C SER A 12 11.16 -6.10 9.04
N GLU A 13 12.28 -6.75 9.35
CA GLU A 13 13.34 -7.03 8.38
C GLU A 13 13.04 -8.30 7.56
N ASP A 14 12.07 -9.11 8.01
CA ASP A 14 11.64 -10.33 7.34
C ASP A 14 10.71 -10.01 6.17
N LYS A 15 11.22 -10.21 4.95
CA LYS A 15 10.46 -10.00 3.71
C LYS A 15 9.21 -10.87 3.63
N SER A 16 9.21 -12.09 4.19
CA SER A 16 8.04 -12.96 4.19
C SER A 16 6.88 -12.33 4.96
N LEU A 17 7.17 -11.79 6.15
CA LEU A 17 6.16 -11.12 6.98
C LEU A 17 5.60 -9.86 6.32
N ILE A 18 6.46 -9.06 5.70
CA ILE A 18 6.03 -7.90 4.91
C ILE A 18 5.06 -8.34 3.81
N CYS A 19 5.40 -9.42 3.10
CA CYS A 19 4.59 -9.93 1.99
C CYS A 19 3.25 -10.49 2.49
N ASP A 20 3.25 -11.24 3.59
CA ASP A 20 2.02 -11.75 4.20
C ASP A 20 1.07 -10.61 4.53
N ALA A 21 1.58 -9.51 5.10
CA ALA A 21 0.77 -8.32 5.38
C ALA A 21 0.23 -7.67 4.10
N LEU A 22 1.08 -7.47 3.07
CA LEU A 22 0.67 -6.89 1.79
C LEU A 22 -0.36 -7.75 1.06
N ASN A 23 -0.23 -9.08 1.15
CA ASN A 23 -1.15 -10.06 0.54
C ASN A 23 -2.53 -10.09 1.21
N THR A 24 -2.69 -9.52 2.41
CA THR A 24 -4.02 -9.31 3.00
C THR A 24 -4.79 -8.16 2.34
N GLY A 25 -4.09 -7.32 1.57
CA GLY A 25 -4.63 -6.13 0.91
C GLY A 25 -4.90 -6.31 -0.58
N GLY A 26 -5.15 -5.19 -1.24
CA GLY A 26 -5.36 -5.10 -2.68
C GLY A 26 -4.93 -3.75 -3.24
N HIS A 27 -5.00 -3.60 -4.56
CA HIS A 27 -4.70 -2.32 -5.19
C HIS A 27 -5.81 -1.31 -4.86
N ILE A 28 -5.47 -0.03 -4.73
CA ILE A 28 -6.42 1.03 -4.37
C ILE A 28 -7.66 1.09 -5.30
N SER A 29 -7.53 0.69 -6.56
CA SER A 29 -8.64 0.61 -7.54
C SER A 29 -9.67 -0.45 -7.18
N ASP A 30 -9.27 -1.52 -6.47
CA ASP A 30 -10.16 -2.61 -6.07
C ASP A 30 -11.22 -2.13 -5.06
N PHE A 31 -11.08 -0.90 -4.56
CA PHE A 31 -11.94 -0.25 -3.57
C PHE A 31 -12.87 0.82 -4.18
N GLY A 32 -12.92 0.95 -5.52
CA GLY A 32 -13.61 2.04 -6.26
C GLY A 32 -15.11 2.22 -6.01
N ASN A 33 -15.80 1.22 -5.45
CA ASN A 33 -17.24 1.26 -5.23
C ASN A 33 -17.67 1.73 -3.84
N HIS A 34 -16.77 2.31 -3.04
CA HIS A 34 -17.02 2.64 -1.64
C HIS A 34 -17.05 4.15 -1.36
N PRO A 35 -17.92 4.63 -0.45
CA PRO A 35 -17.95 6.04 -0.06
C PRO A 35 -16.59 6.49 0.49
N GLU A 36 -16.39 7.80 0.67
CA GLU A 36 -15.15 8.35 1.25
C GLU A 36 -14.68 7.54 2.47
N ILE A 37 -13.45 7.01 2.42
CA ILE A 37 -12.89 6.15 3.46
C ILE A 37 -11.76 6.89 4.17
N ASP A 38 -11.83 6.96 5.50
CA ASP A 38 -10.70 7.44 6.30
C ASP A 38 -9.57 6.41 6.27
N ALA A 39 -8.36 6.91 6.03
CA ALA A 39 -7.18 6.10 5.86
C ALA A 39 -5.98 6.73 6.60
N ILE A 40 -4.98 5.89 6.84
CA ILE A 40 -3.73 6.28 7.49
C ILE A 40 -2.58 5.78 6.63
N HIS A 41 -1.65 6.65 6.30
CA HIS A 41 -0.42 6.25 5.64
C HIS A 41 0.46 5.47 6.62
N THR A 42 0.98 4.32 6.18
CA THR A 42 1.77 3.42 7.06
C THR A 42 3.24 3.82 7.15
N GLY A 43 3.67 4.84 6.40
CA GLY A 43 5.09 5.21 6.27
C GLY A 43 5.91 4.21 5.44
N PHE A 44 5.30 3.10 5.03
CA PHE A 44 5.93 2.04 4.28
C PHE A 44 5.86 2.29 2.77
N TYR A 45 6.99 2.06 2.13
CA TYR A 45 7.17 2.11 0.69
C TYR A 45 7.90 0.85 0.26
N CYS A 46 7.56 0.28 -0.88
CA CYS A 46 8.33 -0.81 -1.47
C CYS A 46 8.60 -0.52 -2.94
N ARG A 47 9.75 -1.01 -3.42
CA ARG A 47 10.12 -0.97 -4.83
C ARG A 47 9.96 -2.37 -5.40
N VAL A 48 9.31 -2.46 -6.57
CA VAL A 48 9.29 -3.71 -7.34
C VAL A 48 10.41 -3.70 -8.38
N GLN A 49 10.68 -4.86 -8.96
CA GLN A 49 11.79 -5.09 -9.89
C GLN A 49 11.83 -4.12 -11.09
N THR A 50 10.66 -3.66 -11.56
CA THR A 50 10.51 -2.68 -12.65
C THR A 50 10.97 -1.27 -12.26
N GLY A 51 11.33 -1.05 -10.98
CA GLY A 51 11.67 0.27 -10.43
C GLY A 51 10.45 1.06 -9.95
N THR A 52 9.23 0.57 -10.19
CA THR A 52 8.00 1.19 -9.67
C THR A 52 7.98 1.15 -8.14
N ILE A 53 7.55 2.25 -7.52
CA ILE A 53 7.42 2.35 -6.06
C ILE A 53 5.94 2.40 -5.70
N PHE A 54 5.58 1.59 -4.71
CA PHE A 54 4.25 1.58 -4.11
C PHE A 54 4.35 2.10 -2.68
N ASP A 55 3.32 2.83 -2.23
CA ASP A 55 3.09 3.00 -0.80
C ASP A 55 2.01 2.04 -0.31
N ALA A 56 2.03 1.82 1.00
CA ALA A 56 1.02 1.05 1.67
C ALA A 56 0.20 1.95 2.60
N ILE A 57 -1.12 1.86 2.47
CA ILE A 57 -2.09 2.68 3.17
C ILE A 57 -3.05 1.75 3.90
N TYR A 58 -3.39 2.08 5.14
CA TYR A 58 -4.38 1.31 5.89
C TYR A 58 -5.73 2.02 5.87
N LEU A 59 -6.76 1.30 5.41
CA LEU A 59 -8.14 1.77 5.38
C LEU A 59 -8.81 1.46 6.72
N ILE A 60 -9.10 2.51 7.50
CA ILE A 60 -9.54 2.36 8.90
C ILE A 60 -10.87 1.60 9.01
N PRO A 61 -11.95 1.97 8.29
CA PRO A 61 -13.24 1.28 8.39
C PRO A 61 -13.21 -0.16 7.90
N LYS A 62 -12.31 -0.49 6.95
CA LYS A 62 -12.19 -1.84 6.38
C LYS A 62 -11.23 -2.73 7.16
N GLN A 63 -10.36 -2.14 7.97
CA GLN A 63 -9.27 -2.84 8.65
C GLN A 63 -8.38 -3.65 7.69
N MET A 64 -8.02 -3.03 6.58
CA MET A 64 -7.26 -3.66 5.51
C MET A 64 -6.21 -2.69 4.98
N ILE A 65 -5.12 -3.26 4.47
CA ILE A 65 -4.13 -2.50 3.73
C ILE A 65 -4.52 -2.39 2.26
N CYS A 66 -4.19 -1.28 1.63
CA CYS A 66 -4.21 -1.10 0.19
C CYS A 66 -2.87 -0.52 -0.26
N TYR A 67 -2.51 -0.80 -1.51
CA TYR A 67 -1.32 -0.24 -2.12
C TYR A 67 -1.68 0.56 -3.36
N ARG A 68 -0.92 1.62 -3.63
CA ARG A 68 -1.05 2.43 -4.84
C ARG A 68 0.32 2.73 -5.42
N ASN A 69 0.37 2.83 -6.74
CA ASN A 69 1.56 3.27 -7.44
C ASN A 69 1.82 4.76 -7.15
N ILE A 70 3.08 5.10 -6.90
CA ILE A 70 3.52 6.47 -6.76
C ILE A 70 4.39 6.86 -7.94
N THR A 71 3.91 7.85 -8.70
CA THR A 71 4.76 8.57 -9.63
C THR A 71 5.62 9.57 -8.85
N ILE A 72 6.85 9.16 -8.54
CA ILE A 72 7.80 10.00 -7.81
C ILE A 72 8.36 11.04 -8.77
N SER A 73 7.92 12.28 -8.61
CA SER A 73 8.62 13.45 -9.15
C SER A 73 9.67 13.93 -8.15
N SER A 74 10.65 14.71 -8.58
CA SER A 74 11.67 15.30 -7.69
C SER A 74 11.07 16.18 -6.56
N PHE A 75 9.79 16.55 -6.67
CA PHE A 75 9.06 17.36 -5.70
C PHE A 75 8.10 16.53 -4.81
N SER A 76 7.95 15.23 -5.10
CA SER A 76 7.08 14.34 -4.34
C SER A 76 7.69 14.05 -2.98
N LYS A 77 6.91 14.28 -1.92
CA LYS A 77 7.32 14.05 -0.52
C LYS A 77 6.76 12.73 -0.05
N TYR A 78 7.55 11.96 0.67
CA TYR A 78 7.06 10.75 1.32
C TYR A 78 6.18 11.15 2.52
N TYR A 79 5.06 10.43 2.67
CA TYR A 79 4.17 10.55 3.81
C TYR A 79 4.66 9.66 4.94
N PRO A 80 4.80 10.21 6.16
CA PRO A 80 5.23 9.43 7.32
C PRO A 80 4.10 8.54 7.87
N LEU A 81 4.46 7.52 8.64
CA LEU A 81 3.53 6.70 9.42
C LEU A 81 2.71 7.55 10.38
N GLY A 82 1.38 7.51 10.24
CA GLY A 82 0.48 8.37 11.03
C GLY A 82 -0.17 9.48 10.21
N PHE A 83 0.22 9.62 8.93
CA PHE A 83 -0.30 10.70 8.10
C PHE A 83 -1.74 10.41 7.69
N PRO A 84 -2.73 11.26 8.08
CA PRO A 84 -4.13 11.00 7.78
C PRO A 84 -4.44 11.29 6.31
N LEU A 85 -5.14 10.34 5.70
CA LEU A 85 -5.57 10.38 4.31
C LEU A 85 -7.09 10.20 4.23
N ARG A 86 -7.71 10.79 3.22
CA ARG A 86 -9.09 10.50 2.82
C ARG A 86 -9.08 9.88 1.44
N TYR A 87 -9.54 8.64 1.34
CA TYR A 87 -9.78 7.99 0.06
C TYR A 87 -11.10 8.49 -0.54
N SER A 88 -11.09 8.81 -1.84
CA SER A 88 -12.28 9.19 -2.60
C SER A 88 -12.29 8.46 -3.95
N PRO A 89 -13.34 7.70 -4.29
CA PRO A 89 -13.52 7.22 -5.65
C PRO A 89 -14.02 8.37 -6.54
N VAL A 90 -13.34 8.64 -7.66
CA VAL A 90 -13.88 9.58 -8.66
C VAL A 90 -14.87 8.82 -9.53
N GLU A 91 -16.12 9.28 -9.59
CA GLU A 91 -17.18 8.69 -10.41
C GLU A 91 -16.90 8.73 -11.93
N PHE A 92 -15.94 9.55 -12.37
CA PHE A 92 -15.56 9.71 -13.77
C PHE A 92 -14.10 9.26 -13.98
N ASN A 93 -13.90 8.19 -14.76
CA ASN A 93 -12.63 7.56 -15.17
C ASN A 93 -12.02 6.47 -14.26
N ASP A 94 -12.75 5.86 -13.32
CA ASP A 94 -12.24 4.77 -12.45
C ASP A 94 -10.95 5.12 -11.68
N LEU A 95 -10.65 6.42 -11.55
CA LEU A 95 -9.48 6.91 -10.85
C LEU A 95 -9.81 7.05 -9.36
N CYS A 96 -9.01 6.39 -8.54
CA CYS A 96 -9.07 6.53 -7.09
C CYS A 96 -7.91 7.42 -6.62
N TYR A 97 -8.18 8.38 -5.74
CA TYR A 97 -7.14 9.23 -5.14
C TYR A 97 -7.26 9.29 -3.62
N CYS A 98 -6.15 9.62 -2.96
CA CYS A 98 -6.15 9.93 -1.53
C CYS A 98 -5.70 11.37 -1.31
N ASP A 99 -6.52 12.12 -0.60
CA ASP A 99 -6.21 13.48 -0.17
C ASP A 99 -5.61 13.50 1.22
N SER A 100 -4.61 14.35 1.42
CA SER A 100 -4.09 14.65 2.75
C SER A 100 -5.14 15.38 3.59
N VAL A 101 -5.39 14.92 4.81
CA VAL A 101 -6.19 15.69 5.76
C VAL A 101 -5.31 16.80 6.37
N LYS A 102 -5.73 18.05 6.21
CA LYS A 102 -4.98 19.21 6.71
C LYS A 102 -4.97 19.26 8.23
N ASP A 103 -3.86 19.77 8.77
CA ASP A 103 -3.67 20.14 10.18
C ASP A 103 -3.95 19.05 11.22
N LYS A 104 -4.01 17.79 10.79
CA LYS A 104 -4.17 16.62 11.66
C LYS A 104 -3.00 15.67 11.52
N TRP A 105 -2.74 14.94 12.60
CA TRP A 105 -1.76 13.88 12.69
C TRP A 105 -2.29 12.75 13.57
N ILE A 106 -2.11 11.50 13.15
CA ILE A 106 -2.43 10.35 13.96
C ILE A 106 -1.13 9.92 14.66
N GLN A 107 -1.06 10.10 15.98
CA GLN A 107 0.19 9.87 16.71
C GLN A 107 0.28 8.48 17.35
N ALA A 108 -0.85 7.83 17.59
CA ALA A 108 -0.88 6.54 18.25
C ALA A 108 -2.10 5.69 17.87
N TYR A 109 -1.98 4.39 18.14
CA TYR A 109 -3.05 3.41 18.05
C TYR A 109 -3.12 2.59 19.33
N ASP A 110 -4.33 2.37 19.84
CA ASP A 110 -4.60 1.52 20.99
C ASP A 110 -5.24 0.21 20.54
N MET A 111 -4.52 -0.89 20.71
CA MET A 111 -4.93 -2.24 20.30
C MET A 111 -6.11 -2.75 21.13
N ALA A 112 -6.25 -2.31 22.39
CA ALA A 112 -7.32 -2.78 23.26
C ALA A 112 -8.68 -2.21 22.84
N THR A 113 -8.69 -0.99 22.30
CA THR A 113 -9.91 -0.29 21.90
C THR A 113 -10.09 -0.20 20.38
N GLY A 114 -9.04 -0.45 19.60
CA GLY A 114 -9.01 -0.28 18.15
C GLY A 114 -9.04 1.18 17.71
N ASN A 115 -8.78 2.13 18.62
CA ASN A 115 -8.90 3.55 18.37
C ASN A 115 -7.56 4.20 17.98
N PHE A 116 -7.66 5.22 17.14
CA PHE A 116 -6.55 6.07 16.74
C PHE A 116 -6.58 7.38 17.53
N ASP A 117 -5.42 7.77 18.06
CA ASP A 117 -5.26 9.06 18.74
C ASP A 117 -4.84 10.14 17.74
N ILE A 118 -5.70 11.14 17.58
CA ILE A 118 -5.58 12.18 16.56
C ILE A 118 -5.31 13.51 17.24
N VAL A 119 -4.22 14.16 16.84
CA VAL A 119 -3.77 15.46 17.35
C VAL A 119 -3.68 16.50 16.23
N SER A 120 -3.73 17.77 16.62
CA SER A 120 -3.51 18.88 15.70
C SER A 120 -2.04 19.04 15.35
N ARG A 121 -1.77 19.26 14.06
CA ARG A 121 -0.44 19.41 13.50
C ARG A 121 -0.25 20.81 12.95
N LYS A 122 0.75 21.51 13.50
CA LYS A 122 1.19 22.83 13.04
C LYS A 122 2.08 22.76 11.80
N GLY A 123 2.93 21.74 11.70
CA GLY A 123 3.87 21.61 10.58
C GLY A 123 4.60 20.27 10.54
N ILE A 124 5.47 20.13 9.53
CA ILE A 124 6.35 18.97 9.37
C ILE A 124 7.75 19.49 9.05
N GLU A 125 8.71 19.07 9.85
CA GLU A 125 10.14 19.28 9.60
C GLU A 125 10.61 18.21 8.61
N MET A 126 11.15 18.65 7.48
CA MET A 126 11.57 17.79 6.39
C MET A 126 13.09 17.73 6.30
N LYS A 127 13.61 16.55 6.01
CA LYS A 127 14.99 16.31 5.60
C LYS A 127 14.96 15.59 4.25
N ASP A 128 15.45 16.26 3.22
CA ASP A 128 15.32 15.84 1.82
C ASP A 128 13.83 15.62 1.44
N GLN A 129 13.44 14.38 1.12
CA GLN A 129 12.07 14.01 0.74
C GLN A 129 11.26 13.39 1.88
N SER A 130 11.88 13.22 3.06
CA SER A 130 11.29 12.50 4.20
C SER A 130 11.09 13.43 5.39
N ALA A 131 10.02 13.17 6.15
CA ALA A 131 9.77 13.87 7.41
C ALA A 131 10.78 13.45 8.49
N GLU A 132 11.45 14.41 9.13
CA GLU A 132 12.30 14.15 10.30
C GLU A 132 11.48 14.22 11.59
N SER A 133 10.56 15.19 11.67
CA SER A 133 9.65 15.32 12.81
C SER A 133 8.33 15.99 12.42
N ILE A 134 7.29 15.70 13.20
CA ILE A 134 5.98 16.34 13.14
C ILE A 134 5.93 17.38 14.24
N ILE A 135 5.56 18.62 13.90
CA ILE A 135 5.43 19.73 14.85
C ILE A 135 3.96 19.85 15.23
N LEU A 136 3.67 19.59 16.50
CA LEU A 136 2.32 19.71 17.08
C LEU A 136 2.00 21.17 17.41
N ASP A 137 0.72 21.48 17.67
CA ASP A 137 0.28 22.85 17.98
C ASP A 137 0.93 23.46 19.23
N ASN A 138 1.36 22.63 20.17
CA ASN A 138 2.11 23.03 21.37
C ASN A 138 3.63 23.17 21.13
N ASP A 139 4.07 23.19 19.87
CA ASP A 139 5.47 23.23 19.44
C ASP A 139 6.31 22.00 19.85
N LEU A 140 5.67 20.93 20.35
CA LEU A 140 6.34 19.65 20.58
C LEU A 140 6.67 19.00 19.24
N LYS A 141 7.91 18.53 19.10
CA LYS A 141 8.37 17.73 17.97
C LYS A 141 8.25 16.25 18.30
N VAL A 142 7.58 15.50 17.43
CA VAL A 142 7.47 14.03 17.54
C VAL A 142 7.99 13.37 16.27
N SER A 143 8.75 12.28 16.43
CA SER A 143 9.39 11.54 15.33
C SER A 143 9.08 10.04 15.37
N SER A 144 8.04 9.66 16.11
CA SER A 144 7.60 8.28 16.22
C SER A 144 6.09 8.18 16.35
N PHE A 145 5.58 7.00 16.03
CA PHE A 145 4.19 6.58 16.17
C PHE A 145 4.11 5.50 17.26
N SER A 146 3.21 5.64 18.22
CA SER A 146 3.13 4.72 19.37
C SER A 146 2.01 3.69 19.23
N ILE A 147 2.30 2.43 19.57
CA ILE A 147 1.31 1.37 19.77
C ILE A 147 1.12 1.13 21.28
N TRP A 148 -0.15 1.13 21.71
CA TRP A 148 -0.56 0.95 23.09
C TRP A 148 -1.50 -0.26 23.24
N ASP A 149 -1.55 -0.80 24.45
CA ASP A 149 -2.49 -1.83 24.90
C ASP A 149 -3.15 -1.30 26.17
N GLY A 150 -4.24 -0.55 25.98
CA GLY A 150 -4.85 0.25 27.03
C GLY A 150 -3.84 1.22 27.65
N SER A 151 -3.47 1.01 28.91
CA SER A 151 -2.52 1.88 29.64
C SER A 151 -1.05 1.53 29.44
N ILE A 152 -0.74 0.43 28.74
CA ILE A 152 0.63 -0.07 28.58
C ILE A 152 1.14 0.29 27.18
N LYS A 153 2.21 1.09 27.10
CA LYS A 153 2.91 1.32 25.83
C LYS A 153 3.64 0.04 25.44
N LYS A 154 3.39 -0.44 24.22
CA LYS A 154 4.06 -1.65 23.69
C LYS A 154 5.29 -1.30 22.90
N LYS A 155 5.17 -0.38 21.94
CA LYS A 155 6.23 -0.10 20.98
C LYS A 155 6.09 1.28 20.37
N ASP A 156 7.22 1.90 20.06
CA ASP A 156 7.30 3.11 19.27
C ASP A 156 7.94 2.76 17.91
N TYR A 157 7.28 3.16 16.83
CA TYR A 157 7.73 2.96 15.46
C TYR A 157 8.26 4.27 14.90
N PRO A 158 9.38 4.26 14.14
CA PRO A 158 9.83 5.44 13.43
C PRO A 158 8.83 5.85 12.34
N LEU A 159 8.90 7.12 11.90
CA LEU A 159 8.02 7.64 10.84
C LEU A 159 8.14 6.88 9.50
N TYR A 160 9.25 6.18 9.28
CA TYR A 160 9.50 5.33 8.12
C TYR A 160 10.28 4.09 8.55
N PRO A 161 10.16 2.95 7.85
CA PRO A 161 11.08 1.84 7.97
C PRO A 161 12.53 2.27 7.67
N VAL A 162 13.50 1.46 8.12
CA VAL A 162 14.94 1.76 7.97
C VAL A 162 15.35 1.90 6.50
N SER A 163 14.71 1.15 5.61
CA SER A 163 14.95 1.20 4.18
C SER A 163 13.67 0.91 3.40
N ILE A 164 13.67 1.26 2.11
CA ILE A 164 12.62 0.87 1.16
C ILE A 164 12.98 -0.53 0.65
N PRO A 165 12.27 -1.59 1.04
CA PRO A 165 12.57 -2.94 0.56
C PRO A 165 12.32 -3.07 -0.95
N GLU A 166 13.17 -3.86 -1.59
CA GLU A 166 12.95 -4.37 -2.94
C GLU A 166 12.28 -5.75 -2.85
N LEU A 167 11.05 -5.81 -3.38
CA LEU A 167 10.19 -7.00 -3.38
C LEU A 167 10.11 -7.57 -4.80
N TYR A 168 10.26 -8.88 -4.91
CA TYR A 168 10.28 -9.62 -6.17
C TYR A 168 8.99 -10.43 -6.28
N LYS A 169 8.22 -10.31 -7.37
CA LYS A 169 6.98 -11.08 -7.51
C LYS A 169 7.30 -12.52 -7.97
N GLY A 170 7.68 -13.38 -7.03
CA GLY A 170 7.79 -14.84 -7.23
C GLY A 170 6.44 -15.57 -7.03
N GLN A 171 6.39 -16.90 -7.16
CA GLN A 171 5.14 -17.67 -6.97
C GLN A 171 4.47 -17.46 -5.59
N GLU A 172 5.25 -17.13 -4.56
CA GLU A 172 4.79 -16.78 -3.20
C GLU A 172 3.97 -15.47 -3.12
N PHE A 173 3.93 -14.70 -4.21
CA PHE A 173 3.31 -13.37 -4.31
C PHE A 173 1.99 -13.37 -5.09
N SER A 174 1.47 -14.55 -5.40
CA SER A 174 0.12 -14.67 -5.91
C SER A 174 -0.82 -14.63 -4.70
N PRO A 175 -1.67 -13.62 -4.51
CA PRO A 175 -2.83 -13.84 -3.66
C PRO A 175 -3.48 -15.11 -4.20
N GLN A 176 -3.75 -16.09 -3.35
CA GLN A 176 -4.60 -17.22 -3.71
C GLN A 176 -5.95 -16.61 -4.09
N ARG A 177 -6.08 -16.21 -5.36
CA ARG A 177 -7.36 -15.90 -5.97
C ARG A 177 -8.06 -17.23 -5.93
N ASN A 178 -8.92 -17.40 -4.93
CA ASN A 178 -10.01 -18.36 -5.02
C ASN A 178 -10.80 -17.92 -6.25
N PHE A 179 -10.43 -18.46 -7.41
CA PHE A 179 -11.27 -18.49 -8.60
C PHE A 179 -12.48 -19.33 -8.23
N SER A 180 -13.41 -18.76 -7.45
CA SER A 180 -14.80 -19.17 -7.48
C SER A 180 -15.26 -18.81 -8.88
N ARG A 181 -15.06 -19.76 -9.82
CA ARG A 181 -15.64 -19.78 -11.15
C ARG A 181 -17.14 -19.56 -11.03
N THR A 182 -17.53 -18.29 -11.06
CA THR A 182 -18.90 -17.89 -11.28
C THR A 182 -18.84 -17.13 -12.59
N TYR A 183 -19.06 -17.87 -13.68
CA TYR A 183 -19.22 -17.33 -15.02
C TYR A 183 -20.35 -16.29 -14.98
N GLY A 184 -19.98 -15.02 -14.86
CA GLY A 184 -20.83 -13.86 -15.04
C GLY A 184 -20.28 -13.07 -16.22
N CYS A 185 -20.74 -13.44 -17.40
CA CYS A 185 -20.46 -12.79 -18.68
C CYS A 185 -20.79 -11.28 -18.64
N TYR A 186 -19.76 -10.44 -18.71
CA TYR A 186 -19.86 -9.09 -19.25
C TYR A 186 -18.67 -8.84 -20.19
N GLU A 187 -19.04 -8.42 -21.40
CA GLU A 187 -18.19 -8.16 -22.55
C GLU A 187 -17.16 -7.06 -22.27
N ASN A 188 -15.93 -7.47 -22.00
CA ASN A 188 -14.72 -6.85 -22.55
C ASN A 188 -13.80 -8.04 -22.78
N GLU A 189 -13.73 -8.52 -24.02
CA GLU A 189 -12.79 -9.59 -24.36
C GLU A 189 -11.38 -9.06 -24.04
N PRO A 190 -10.65 -9.64 -23.07
CA PRO A 190 -9.22 -9.37 -22.98
C PRO A 190 -8.65 -9.76 -24.35
N ALA A 191 -7.87 -8.87 -24.95
CA ALA A 191 -7.15 -9.22 -26.17
C ALA A 191 -6.35 -10.49 -25.84
N TYR A 192 -6.63 -11.57 -26.57
CA TYR A 192 -6.02 -12.87 -26.34
C TYR A 192 -5.50 -13.38 -27.67
N GLU A 193 -4.69 -12.56 -28.35
CA GLU A 193 -4.12 -12.91 -29.66
C GLU A 193 -2.77 -12.22 -29.95
N LYS A 194 -2.41 -11.16 -29.21
CA LYS A 194 -1.19 -10.38 -29.46
C LYS A 194 0.07 -11.22 -29.25
N TYR A 195 0.06 -12.12 -28.27
CA TYR A 195 1.20 -12.98 -27.92
C TYR A 195 0.96 -14.45 -28.24
N ARG A 196 0.05 -14.74 -29.18
CA ARG A 196 -0.39 -16.10 -29.50
C ARG A 196 0.77 -16.90 -30.09
N GLY A 197 0.97 -18.13 -29.62
CA GLY A 197 2.12 -18.98 -29.97
C GLY A 197 3.29 -18.89 -28.98
N THR A 198 3.16 -18.09 -27.91
CA THR A 198 4.18 -17.96 -26.86
C THR A 198 3.85 -18.85 -25.67
N TYR A 199 4.86 -19.23 -24.89
CA TYR A 199 4.66 -20.11 -23.73
C TYR A 199 3.76 -19.46 -22.67
N ALA A 200 3.95 -18.16 -22.38
CA ALA A 200 3.14 -17.41 -21.41
C ALA A 200 1.64 -17.41 -21.75
N GLN A 201 1.27 -17.28 -23.02
CA GLN A 201 -0.14 -17.22 -23.42
C GLN A 201 -0.75 -18.60 -23.71
N ASP A 202 -0.03 -19.47 -24.44
CA ASP A 202 -0.59 -20.74 -24.93
C ASP A 202 -0.43 -21.90 -23.93
N VAL A 203 0.53 -21.79 -22.99
CA VAL A 203 0.76 -22.83 -21.96
C VAL A 203 0.33 -22.35 -20.58
N GLU A 204 0.69 -21.13 -20.18
CA GLU A 204 0.44 -20.61 -18.83
C GLU A 204 -0.87 -19.83 -18.70
N GLY A 205 -1.48 -19.48 -19.83
CA GLY A 205 -2.82 -18.89 -19.87
C GLY A 205 -2.87 -17.38 -19.57
N CYS A 206 -1.74 -16.67 -19.70
CA CYS A 206 -1.67 -15.23 -19.49
C CYS A 206 -2.39 -14.47 -20.61
N ASP A 207 -3.22 -13.49 -20.25
CA ASP A 207 -3.82 -12.57 -21.21
C ASP A 207 -2.82 -11.49 -21.68
N ASP A 208 -3.16 -10.80 -22.78
CA ASP A 208 -2.25 -9.83 -23.39
C ASP A 208 -1.95 -8.66 -22.42
N ASP A 209 -2.92 -8.29 -21.59
CA ASP A 209 -2.79 -7.22 -20.60
C ASP A 209 -1.80 -7.63 -19.49
N PHE A 210 -1.83 -8.87 -19.02
CA PHE A 210 -0.84 -9.40 -18.08
C PHE A 210 0.55 -9.43 -18.70
N ILE A 211 0.69 -9.85 -19.95
CA ILE A 211 2.00 -9.90 -20.62
C ILE A 211 2.53 -8.46 -20.81
N ASP A 212 1.67 -7.52 -21.18
CA ASP A 212 2.03 -6.11 -21.34
C ASP A 212 2.43 -5.45 -20.01
N ASP A 213 1.62 -5.65 -18.96
CA ASP A 213 1.78 -4.96 -17.68
C ASP A 213 2.83 -5.61 -16.78
N VAL A 214 2.94 -6.95 -16.82
CA VAL A 214 3.79 -7.74 -15.92
C VAL A 214 5.08 -8.18 -16.59
N LEU A 215 5.03 -8.57 -17.86
CA LEU A 215 6.20 -9.00 -18.61
C LEU A 215 6.74 -7.89 -19.53
N GLY A 216 6.16 -6.68 -19.48
CA GLY A 216 6.60 -5.54 -20.30
C GLY A 216 6.38 -5.74 -21.80
N GLY A 217 5.47 -6.64 -22.17
CA GLY A 217 5.24 -7.08 -23.54
C GLY A 217 6.26 -8.10 -24.04
N GLU A 218 7.07 -8.69 -23.15
CA GLU A 218 8.03 -9.75 -23.48
C GLU A 218 7.56 -11.11 -22.93
N PRO A 219 6.73 -11.86 -23.67
CA PRO A 219 6.17 -13.14 -23.18
C PRO A 219 7.24 -14.21 -22.90
N GLU A 220 8.43 -14.08 -23.47
CA GLU A 220 9.57 -14.97 -23.23
C GLU A 220 10.32 -14.64 -21.91
N ALA A 221 10.06 -13.48 -21.30
CA ALA A 221 10.60 -13.12 -19.98
C ALA A 221 9.96 -13.94 -18.84
N TYR A 222 8.94 -14.75 -19.15
CA TYR A 222 8.34 -15.73 -18.25
C TYR A 222 9.38 -16.71 -17.66
N TRP A 223 10.46 -17.00 -18.40
CA TRP A 223 11.52 -17.92 -17.96
C TRP A 223 12.50 -17.33 -16.92
N ASN A 224 12.41 -16.03 -16.63
CA ASN A 224 13.21 -15.35 -15.60
C ASN A 224 12.44 -15.18 -14.27
N ILE A 225 11.32 -15.88 -14.11
CA ILE A 225 10.52 -15.93 -12.89
C ILE A 225 10.88 -17.23 -12.17
N ASP A 226 11.96 -17.20 -11.38
CA ASP A 226 12.30 -18.24 -10.39
C ASP A 226 12.05 -17.66 -8.98
#